data_AF-A0A1Q8BAB7-F1
#
_entry.id   AF-A0A1Q8BAB7-F1
#
_cell.length_a   1.000
_cell.length_b   1.000
_cell.length_c   1.000
_cell.angle_alpha   90.00
_cell.angle_beta   90.00
_cell.angle_gamma   90.00
#
_symmetry.space_group_name_H-M   'P 1'
#
loop_
_entity.id
_entity.type
_entity.pdbx_description
1 polymer ?
#
loop_
_entity_poly.entity_id
_entity_poly.type
_entity_poly.pdbx_seq_one_letter_code
_entity_poly.pdbx_strand_id
1 'polypeptide(L)'
;MSDGSGFSSPLKERSRELRRLQTIAEKHAWYLLRDRRTPGLKFRRQVPIDDFIVDFYCDELKLIIEIDGDVHEREVKAGRDKVRMKN
;
A
#
# COMPACT_ATOMS: atom_id res chain seq x y z
N MET A 1 29.28 9.86 -2.17
CA MET A 1 28.64 11.06 -1.61
C MET A 1 27.59 11.54 -2.60
N SER A 2 26.33 11.57 -2.15
CA SER A 2 25.14 12.28 -2.70
C SER A 2 24.75 12.12 -4.18
N ASP A 3 23.76 11.28 -4.46
CA ASP A 3 22.69 11.59 -5.44
C ASP A 3 21.41 12.01 -4.69
N GLY A 4 21.55 13.09 -3.90
CA GLY A 4 20.44 13.76 -3.23
C GLY A 4 19.54 14.51 -4.21
N SER A 5 18.91 13.82 -5.16
CA SER A 5 17.79 14.41 -5.90
C SER A 5 16.58 14.43 -4.96
N GLY A 6 16.31 15.59 -4.37
CA GLY A 6 15.16 15.86 -3.50
C GLY A 6 13.78 15.69 -4.15
N PHE A 7 13.69 15.05 -5.32
CA PHE A 7 12.44 14.71 -5.98
C PHE A 7 11.92 13.38 -5.45
N SER A 8 10.86 13.45 -4.64
CA SER A 8 10.03 12.30 -4.33
C SER A 8 9.36 11.83 -5.63
N SER A 9 9.41 10.52 -5.94
CA SER A 9 8.61 10.02 -7.07
C SER A 9 7.12 10.33 -6.83
N PRO A 10 6.31 10.53 -7.88
CA PRO A 10 4.87 10.80 -7.73
C PRO A 10 4.15 9.74 -6.88
N LEU A 11 4.54 8.46 -7.02
CA LEU A 11 4.01 7.37 -6.18
C LEU A 11 4.43 7.49 -4.71
N LYS A 12 5.65 7.96 -4.43
CA LYS A 12 6.13 8.18 -3.06
C LYS A 12 5.43 9.36 -2.39
N GLU A 13 5.04 10.39 -3.15
CA GLU A 13 4.20 11.47 -2.63
C GLU A 13 2.77 10.99 -2.39
N ARG A 14 2.16 10.35 -3.39
CA ARG A 14 0.80 9.79 -3.27
C ARG A 14 0.68 8.78 -2.12
N SER A 15 1.67 7.91 -1.91
CA SER A 15 1.66 6.99 -0.76
C SER A 15 1.70 7.70 0.60
N ARG A 16 2.35 8.86 0.71
CA ARG A 16 2.32 9.67 1.95
C ARG A 16 0.95 10.30 2.16
N GLU A 17 0.31 10.73 1.10
CA GLU A 17 -1.06 11.26 1.12
C GLU A 17 -2.07 10.18 1.52
N LEU A 18 -2.04 9.02 0.87
CA LEU A 18 -2.91 7.88 1.20
C LEU A 18 -2.75 7.43 2.66
N ARG A 19 -1.54 7.52 3.22
CA ARG A 19 -1.32 7.28 4.67
C ARG A 19 -2.04 8.26 5.58
N ARG A 20 -2.37 9.47 5.12
CA ARG A 20 -3.15 10.45 5.86
C ARG A 20 -4.64 10.28 5.61
N LEU A 21 -5.02 9.87 4.40
CA LEU A 21 -6.40 9.79 3.91
C LEU A 21 -7.00 8.38 3.93
N GLN A 22 -6.53 7.49 4.80
CA GLN A 22 -7.03 6.12 4.90
C GLN A 22 -8.54 6.05 5.20
N THR A 23 -9.22 5.09 4.58
CA THR A 23 -10.60 4.73 4.95
C THR A 23 -10.69 4.21 6.39
N ILE A 24 -11.91 4.11 6.94
CA ILE A 24 -12.12 3.53 8.28
C ILE A 24 -11.66 2.07 8.31
N ALA A 25 -11.97 1.31 7.25
CA ALA A 25 -11.57 -0.09 7.13
C ALA A 25 -10.03 -0.23 7.12
N GLU A 26 -9.32 0.56 6.31
CA GLU A 26 -7.86 0.58 6.32
C GLU A 26 -7.25 1.02 7.65
N LYS A 27 -7.87 1.98 8.36
CA LYS A 27 -7.39 2.39 9.70
C LYS A 27 -7.48 1.25 10.70
N HIS A 28 -8.59 0.50 10.69
CA HIS A 28 -8.76 -0.68 11.54
C HIS A 28 -7.80 -1.80 11.16
N ALA A 29 -7.65 -2.09 9.86
CA ALA A 29 -6.67 -3.05 9.38
C ALA A 29 -5.24 -2.65 9.82
N TRP A 30 -4.86 -1.39 9.66
CA TRP A 30 -3.55 -0.91 10.08
C TRP A 30 -3.33 -1.05 11.58
N TYR A 31 -4.34 -0.80 12.41
CA TYR A 31 -4.26 -1.01 13.85
C TYR A 31 -3.94 -2.46 14.22
N LEU A 32 -4.50 -3.43 13.50
CA LEU A 32 -4.25 -4.86 13.70
C LEU A 32 -2.88 -5.31 13.19
N LEU A 33 -2.41 -4.72 12.08
CA LEU A 33 -1.19 -5.16 11.37
C LEU A 33 0.10 -4.48 11.86
N ARG A 34 0.01 -3.25 12.38
CA ARG A 34 1.18 -2.45 12.77
C ARG A 34 1.95 -3.06 13.94
N ASP A 35 3.18 -2.60 14.12
CA ASP A 35 4.01 -2.90 15.30
C ASP A 35 4.18 -4.41 15.56
N ARG A 36 4.19 -5.22 14.49
CA ARG A 36 4.34 -6.69 14.55
C ARG A 36 3.26 -7.41 15.36
N ARG A 37 2.07 -6.81 15.48
CA ARG A 37 0.92 -7.38 16.20
C ARG A 37 0.37 -8.66 15.58
N THR A 38 0.59 -8.86 14.28
CA THR A 38 0.21 -10.08 13.57
C THR A 38 1.37 -11.08 13.60
N PRO A 39 1.27 -12.15 14.41
CA PRO A 39 2.35 -13.08 14.77
C PRO A 39 3.81 -12.67 14.55
N GLY A 40 4.21 -11.45 14.94
CA GLY A 40 5.59 -10.95 14.75
C GLY A 40 5.93 -10.42 13.35
N LEU A 41 5.04 -10.54 12.37
CA LEU A 41 5.21 -10.16 10.97
C LEU A 41 5.26 -8.64 10.78
N LYS A 42 6.12 -8.16 9.87
CA LYS A 42 6.26 -6.73 9.58
C LYS A 42 5.40 -6.33 8.39
N PHE A 43 4.26 -5.73 8.69
CA PHE A 43 3.47 -5.04 7.67
C PHE A 43 3.92 -3.60 7.47
N ARG A 44 3.96 -3.19 6.21
CA ARG A 44 4.07 -1.81 5.76
C ARG A 44 2.74 -1.42 5.11
N ARG A 45 2.34 -0.16 5.23
CA ARG A 45 1.10 0.36 4.63
C ARG A 45 1.36 1.35 3.49
N GLN A 46 0.48 1.38 2.49
CA GLN A 46 0.52 2.25 1.32
C GLN A 46 1.94 2.20 0.70
N VAL A 47 2.26 1.05 0.13
CA VAL A 47 3.60 0.72 -0.35
C VAL A 47 3.64 0.82 -1.87
N PRO A 48 4.45 1.73 -2.45
CA PRO A 48 4.71 1.72 -3.88
C PRO A 48 5.37 0.40 -4.30
N ILE A 49 4.77 -0.31 -5.25
CA ILE A 49 5.29 -1.52 -5.89
C ILE A 49 5.07 -1.37 -7.39
N ASP A 50 6.18 -1.36 -8.15
CA ASP A 50 6.19 -1.01 -9.57
C ASP A 50 5.42 0.29 -9.84
N ASP A 51 4.34 0.21 -10.63
CA ASP A 51 3.52 1.36 -11.03
C ASP A 51 2.29 1.60 -10.12
N PHE A 52 2.18 0.86 -9.01
CA PHE A 52 1.00 0.85 -8.14
C PHE A 52 1.35 1.13 -6.67
N ILE A 53 0.35 1.44 -5.87
CA ILE A 53 0.47 1.54 -4.41
C ILE A 53 -0.51 0.53 -3.82
N VAL A 54 0.01 -0.41 -3.03
CA VAL A 54 -0.79 -1.43 -2.34
C VAL A 54 -1.07 -1.00 -0.91
N ASP A 55 -2.25 -1.35 -0.38
CA ASP A 55 -2.68 -0.93 0.96
C ASP A 55 -1.76 -1.47 2.05
N PHE A 56 -1.44 -2.77 2.00
CA PHE A 56 -0.48 -3.39 2.92
C PHE A 56 0.42 -4.41 2.23
N TYR A 57 1.67 -4.46 2.67
CA TYR A 57 2.66 -5.44 2.20
C TYR A 57 3.46 -6.03 3.38
N CYS A 58 3.56 -7.35 3.43
CA CYS A 58 4.45 -8.09 4.33
C CYS A 58 5.59 -8.71 3.52
N ASP A 59 6.83 -8.32 3.86
CA ASP A 59 8.00 -8.79 3.13
C ASP A 59 8.36 -10.23 3.47
N GLU A 60 8.14 -10.64 4.73
CA GLU A 60 8.42 -11.99 5.20
C GLU A 60 7.59 -13.04 4.46
N LEU A 61 6.34 -12.71 4.09
CA LEU A 61 5.42 -13.61 3.39
C LEU A 61 5.28 -13.32 1.89
N LYS A 62 5.90 -12.24 1.38
CA LYS A 62 5.63 -11.71 0.03
C LYS A 62 4.13 -11.54 -0.24
N LEU A 63 3.42 -11.06 0.78
CA LEU A 63 1.97 -10.97 0.80
C LEU A 63 1.53 -9.51 0.62
N ILE A 64 0.61 -9.30 -0.31
CA ILE A 64 -0.15 -8.06 -0.48
C ILE A 64 -1.55 -8.28 0.12
N ILE A 65 -2.04 -7.29 0.86
CA ILE A 65 -3.44 -7.23 1.32
C ILE A 65 -4.00 -5.91 0.82
N GLU A 66 -5.04 -5.98 -0.02
CA GLU A 66 -5.84 -4.83 -0.45
C GLU A 66 -7.16 -4.84 0.32
N ILE A 67 -7.55 -3.69 0.87
CA ILE A 67 -8.85 -3.54 1.51
C ILE A 67 -9.81 -3.06 0.44
N ASP A 68 -10.64 -3.99 -0.03
CA ASP A 68 -11.70 -3.64 -0.96
C ASP A 68 -12.69 -2.71 -0.26
N GLY A 69 -12.68 -1.44 -0.64
CA GLY A 69 -13.69 -0.49 -0.21
C GLY A 69 -14.86 -0.49 -1.18
N ASP A 70 -16.06 -0.18 -0.69
CA ASP A 70 -17.25 0.17 -1.49
C ASP A 70 -17.05 1.44 -2.38
N VAL A 71 -15.81 1.84 -2.66
CA VAL A 71 -15.40 3.01 -3.44
C VAL A 71 -14.63 2.62 -4.70
N HIS A 72 -14.90 1.42 -5.23
CA HIS A 72 -14.36 0.92 -6.50
C HIS A 72 -14.65 1.80 -7.74
N GLU A 73 -15.38 2.92 -7.61
CA GLU A 73 -15.73 3.80 -8.75
C GLU A 73 -15.02 5.15 -8.83
N ARG A 74 -14.27 5.62 -7.81
CA ARG A 74 -13.71 6.99 -7.86
C ARG A 74 -12.22 7.12 -8.18
N GLU A 75 -11.43 6.05 -8.11
CA GLU A 75 -9.99 6.09 -8.46
C GLU A 75 -9.57 5.11 -9.58
N VAL A 76 -10.51 4.54 -10.34
CA VAL A 76 -10.17 3.83 -11.58
C VAL A 76 -9.91 4.86 -12.69
N LYS A 77 -8.79 5.58 -12.58
CA LYS A 77 -8.12 6.26 -13.70
C LYS A 77 -6.64 6.48 -13.36
N ALA A 78 -5.87 5.40 -13.40
CA ALA A 78 -4.58 5.29 -14.12
C ALA A 78 -3.82 4.06 -13.62
N GLY A 79 -3.97 2.93 -14.33
CA GLY A 79 -3.13 1.76 -14.10
C GLY A 79 -3.92 0.47 -14.30
N ARG A 80 -3.72 -0.15 -15.46
CA ARG A 80 -4.36 -1.37 -15.94
C ARG A 80 -4.51 -2.49 -14.90
N ASP A 81 -5.65 -3.16 -14.99
CA ASP A 81 -5.92 -4.52 -14.53
C ASP A 81 -4.71 -5.44 -14.70
N LYS A 82 -4.44 -6.26 -13.69
CA LYS A 82 -4.04 -7.66 -13.84
C LYS A 82 -4.17 -8.40 -12.51
N VAL A 83 -5.28 -9.13 -12.37
CA VAL A 83 -5.35 -10.29 -11.48
C VAL A 83 -4.19 -11.22 -11.83
N ARG A 84 -3.30 -11.47 -10.86
CA ARG A 84 -2.16 -12.37 -11.03
C ARG A 84 -2.31 -13.52 -10.04
N MET A 85 -3.20 -14.44 -10.37
CA MET A 85 -3.14 -15.80 -9.83
C MET A 85 -1.95 -16.49 -10.49
N LYS A 86 -0.96 -16.90 -9.70
CA LYS A 86 0.07 -17.85 -10.13
C LYS A 86 -0.16 -19.14 -9.35
N ASN A 87 -0.45 -20.20 -10.10
CA ASN A 87 -0.42 -21.59 -9.65
C ASN A 87 0.99 -22.01 -9.24
#